data_AF-A0A1L9BU60-F1
#
_entry.id   AF-A0A1L9BU60-F1
#
_cell.length_a   1.000
_cell.length_b   1.000
_cell.length_c   1.000
_cell.angle_alpha   90.00
_cell.angle_beta   90.00
_cell.angle_gamma   90.00
#
_symmetry.space_group_name_H-M   'P 1'
#
loop_
_entity.id
_entity.type
_entity.pdbx_description
1 polymer ?
#
loop_
_entity_poly.entity_id
_entity_poly.type
_entity_poly.pdbx_seq_one_letter_code
_entity_poly.pdbx_strand_id
1 'polypeptide(L)'
;MTLSKLASSAALIALVAGAPMLTMVSAAQAQDTPAAEQMPDLLQGLDLQDLETDMGRDGRTRYEGEMADGTEIEALFDRDGTLMMFEADDGVVPATVLDAAVPAEIRNAEAFDLLTRIEDLHSRGDMLGLKGEDKDGEELHLMFDLTGKLTGIATDDTAVPQDIVATLLPQTVRDSDIAAQFAVIDHVMSDSDRVMIGGEDADGEDLRAQFDMDGNLLRFGRGDDDRGDHRMHGDRMGRGGHGGPGEHGGPEKHGEKHGGKHEGKHGDHARGPRHDDRGMMKGDEAPMDMDAVTTSLTEAGYTDLGKFRRKGPGAAVSATNPDGEEVMLQLSPEGEVMRETAR
;
A
#
# COMPACT_ATOMS: atom_id res chain seq x y z
N MET A 1 30.75 73.72 7.19
CA MET A 1 30.40 75.11 6.85
C MET A 1 29.97 75.10 5.38
N THR A 2 28.66 75.12 5.08
CA THR A 2 27.86 76.36 4.84
C THR A 2 28.43 77.11 3.62
N LEU A 3 27.75 77.40 2.52
CA LEU A 3 26.34 77.75 2.26
C LEU A 3 26.19 77.80 0.72
N SER A 4 25.06 77.33 0.17
CA SER A 4 24.00 78.17 -0.45
C SER A 4 24.36 78.76 -1.82
N LYS A 5 23.75 78.25 -2.91
CA LYS A 5 22.41 78.56 -3.48
C LYS A 5 22.45 79.76 -4.44
N LEU A 6 21.84 79.54 -5.62
CA LEU A 6 20.88 80.36 -6.40
C LEU A 6 20.99 79.90 -7.87
N ALA A 7 20.13 79.02 -8.42
CA ALA A 7 18.71 79.11 -8.76
C ALA A 7 18.38 79.97 -10.01
N SER A 8 17.95 79.31 -11.09
CA SER A 8 16.88 79.71 -12.04
C SER A 8 16.69 78.61 -13.10
N SER A 9 15.56 77.87 -13.07
CA SER A 9 14.36 78.02 -13.94
C SER A 9 14.57 77.38 -15.34
N ALA A 10 13.73 76.51 -15.90
CA ALA A 10 12.30 76.23 -15.79
C ALA A 10 12.03 74.73 -16.13
N ALA A 11 11.27 73.96 -15.35
CA ALA A 11 9.81 73.81 -15.35
C ALA A 11 9.20 73.22 -16.65
N LEU A 12 8.89 71.92 -16.62
CA LEU A 12 7.71 71.35 -17.26
C LEU A 12 7.04 70.41 -16.26
N ILE A 13 5.75 70.66 -16.07
CA ILE A 13 4.87 70.21 -15.00
C ILE A 13 3.93 69.15 -15.54
N ALA A 14 3.80 68.04 -14.83
CA ALA A 14 2.55 67.29 -14.60
C ALA A 14 2.83 66.31 -13.44
N LEU A 15 2.43 66.53 -12.17
CA LEU A 15 1.10 66.85 -11.60
C LEU A 15 0.16 65.67 -11.89
N VAL A 16 -0.42 64.92 -10.94
CA VAL A 16 -0.51 64.99 -9.47
C VAL A 16 -1.20 63.67 -9.07
N ALA A 17 -0.64 62.94 -8.11
CA ALA A 17 -1.06 62.90 -6.70
C ALA A 17 -2.10 61.83 -6.37
N GLY A 18 -1.93 61.29 -5.17
CA GLY A 18 -2.99 60.60 -4.46
C GLY A 18 -2.55 59.34 -3.71
N ALA A 19 -1.38 59.33 -3.08
CA ALA A 19 -1.05 58.30 -2.08
C ALA A 19 -1.68 58.69 -0.74
N PRO A 20 -2.57 57.87 -0.15
CA PRO A 20 -2.93 58.02 1.25
C PRO A 20 -2.07 57.09 2.11
N MET A 21 -1.58 57.68 3.19
CA MET A 21 -1.43 57.12 4.53
C MET A 21 -0.78 55.73 4.70
N LEU A 22 0.32 55.78 5.45
CA LEU A 22 0.82 54.71 6.32
C LEU A 22 -0.33 54.11 7.15
N THR A 23 -0.88 52.98 6.69
CA THR A 23 -1.59 52.03 7.53
C THR A 23 -0.57 51.05 8.10
N MET A 24 -0.44 51.02 9.43
CA MET A 24 0.16 49.90 10.13
C MET A 24 -0.66 48.65 9.80
N VAL A 25 -0.13 47.80 8.92
CA VAL A 25 -0.60 46.42 8.81
C VAL A 25 -0.09 45.73 10.08
N SER A 26 -0.98 45.56 11.05
CA SER A 26 -0.86 44.46 11.99
C SER A 26 -0.61 43.21 11.14
N ALA A 27 0.53 42.57 11.36
CA ALA A 27 0.71 41.18 10.99
C ALA A 27 -0.33 40.41 11.82
N ALA A 28 -1.54 40.29 11.27
CA ALA A 28 -2.42 39.20 11.60
C ALA A 28 -1.55 37.96 11.38
N GLN A 29 -1.20 37.32 12.48
CA GLN A 29 -0.65 36.00 12.47
C GLN A 29 -1.57 35.22 11.53
N ALA A 30 -1.05 34.81 10.38
CA ALA A 30 -1.59 33.64 9.72
C ALA A 30 -1.50 32.57 10.80
N GLN A 31 -2.61 32.36 11.49
CA GLN A 31 -2.79 31.14 12.22
C GLN A 31 -2.72 30.11 11.11
N ASP A 32 -1.59 29.41 11.03
CA ASP A 32 -1.53 28.04 10.54
C ASP A 32 -2.61 27.30 11.32
N THR A 33 -3.82 27.42 10.78
CA THR A 33 -4.90 26.52 11.08
C THR A 33 -4.37 25.22 10.50
N PRO A 34 -4.10 24.18 11.31
CA PRO A 34 -3.80 22.89 10.73
C PRO A 34 -4.94 22.63 9.74
N ALA A 35 -4.58 22.37 8.49
CA ALA A 35 -5.55 22.03 7.47
C ALA A 35 -6.45 20.96 8.09
N ALA A 36 -7.70 21.32 8.40
CA ALA A 36 -8.74 20.32 8.44
C ALA A 36 -8.69 19.76 7.04
N GLU A 37 -8.08 18.58 6.88
CA GLU A 37 -7.92 17.93 5.58
C GLU A 37 -9.30 17.88 4.94
N GLN A 38 -9.49 18.78 3.98
CA GLN A 38 -10.72 18.83 3.21
C GLN A 38 -10.76 17.53 2.45
N MET A 39 -11.90 16.83 2.57
CA MET A 39 -12.18 15.60 1.84
C MET A 39 -11.69 15.73 0.39
N PRO A 40 -10.97 14.75 -0.17
CA PRO A 40 -10.45 14.82 -1.52
C PRO A 40 -11.54 15.18 -2.54
N ASP A 41 -11.19 16.03 -3.51
CA ASP A 41 -12.13 16.49 -4.56
C ASP A 41 -12.82 15.31 -5.27
N LEU A 42 -12.11 14.18 -5.39
CA LEU A 42 -12.63 12.94 -5.94
C LEU A 42 -13.89 12.45 -5.21
N LEU A 43 -13.88 12.50 -3.88
CA LEU A 43 -15.01 12.07 -3.04
C LEU A 43 -16.10 13.14 -2.93
N GLN A 44 -15.73 14.42 -3.01
CA GLN A 44 -16.73 15.51 -3.03
C GLN A 44 -17.72 15.38 -4.19
N GLY A 45 -17.27 14.84 -5.32
CA GLY A 45 -18.11 14.59 -6.49
C GLY A 45 -19.12 13.44 -6.34
N LEU A 46 -19.01 12.62 -5.29
CA LEU A 46 -19.85 11.43 -5.08
C LEU A 46 -21.08 11.69 -4.20
N ASP A 47 -21.22 12.89 -3.63
CA ASP A 47 -22.33 13.28 -2.76
C ASP A 47 -22.57 12.29 -1.60
N LEU A 48 -21.49 11.90 -0.93
CA LEU A 48 -21.50 10.90 0.14
C LEU A 48 -22.32 11.35 1.35
N GLN A 49 -23.15 10.44 1.84
CA GLN A 49 -23.87 10.51 3.10
C GLN A 49 -23.13 9.74 4.18
N ASP A 50 -23.46 10.01 5.45
CA ASP A 50 -22.91 9.32 6.63
C ASP A 50 -21.38 9.15 6.62
N LEU A 51 -20.68 10.19 6.14
CA LEU A 51 -19.23 10.19 5.98
C LEU A 51 -18.51 10.05 7.33
N GLU A 52 -17.77 8.96 7.49
CA GLU A 52 -16.76 8.76 8.51
C GLU A 52 -15.36 8.99 7.93
N THR A 53 -14.45 9.47 8.77
CA THR A 53 -13.05 9.70 8.38
C THR A 53 -12.15 9.23 9.51
N ASP A 54 -11.26 8.29 9.19
CA ASP A 54 -10.24 7.80 10.11
C ASP A 54 -8.84 8.13 9.56
N MET A 55 -8.01 8.73 10.41
CA MET A 55 -6.64 9.07 10.08
C MET A 55 -5.68 8.13 10.81
N GLY A 56 -5.01 7.28 10.04
CA GLY A 56 -4.00 6.36 10.51
C GLY A 56 -2.74 7.07 11.01
N ARG A 57 -2.00 6.39 11.89
CA ARG A 57 -0.72 6.89 12.43
C ARG A 57 0.39 7.00 11.38
N ASP A 58 0.25 6.29 10.27
CA ASP A 58 1.12 6.32 9.11
C ASP A 58 0.79 7.48 8.16
N GLY A 59 -0.21 8.30 8.49
CA GLY A 59 -0.65 9.44 7.70
C GLY A 59 -1.55 9.06 6.53
N ARG A 60 -2.06 7.82 6.49
CA ARG A 60 -3.12 7.45 5.56
C ARG A 60 -4.47 7.89 6.10
N THR A 61 -5.35 8.31 5.21
CA THR A 61 -6.70 8.74 5.58
C THR A 61 -7.71 7.85 4.88
N ARG A 62 -8.55 7.19 5.68
CA ARG A 62 -9.68 6.39 5.22
C ARG A 62 -10.95 7.24 5.29
N TYR A 63 -11.75 7.18 4.24
CA TYR A 63 -13.10 7.73 4.19
C TYR A 63 -14.09 6.59 3.97
N GLU A 64 -15.09 6.49 4.82
CA GLU A 64 -16.20 5.54 4.68
C GLU A 64 -17.49 6.35 4.53
N GLY A 65 -18.41 5.95 3.66
CA GLY A 65 -19.67 6.67 3.49
C GLY A 65 -20.63 5.96 2.55
N GLU A 66 -21.81 6.53 2.36
CA GLU A 66 -22.87 5.94 1.54
C GLU A 66 -23.18 6.85 0.33
N MET A 67 -23.20 6.29 -0.88
CA MET A 67 -23.63 7.01 -2.09
C MET A 67 -25.16 7.16 -2.13
N ALA A 68 -25.67 8.02 -3.02
CA ALA A 68 -27.11 8.31 -3.11
C ALA A 68 -28.00 7.11 -3.49
N ASP A 69 -27.43 6.04 -4.05
CA ASP A 69 -28.11 4.79 -4.38
C ASP A 69 -28.09 3.76 -3.24
N GLY A 70 -27.42 4.07 -2.13
CA GLY A 70 -27.29 3.22 -0.96
C GLY A 70 -26.04 2.34 -0.95
N THR A 71 -25.16 2.46 -1.94
CA THR A 71 -23.88 1.73 -1.94
C THR A 71 -22.95 2.33 -0.90
N GLU A 72 -22.49 1.49 0.03
CA GLU A 72 -21.42 1.85 0.98
C GLU A 72 -20.07 1.84 0.25
N ILE A 73 -19.21 2.80 0.54
CA ILE A 73 -17.88 2.91 -0.04
C ILE A 73 -16.82 3.04 1.04
N GLU A 74 -15.65 2.47 0.79
CA GLU A 74 -14.41 2.74 1.53
C GLU A 74 -13.37 3.30 0.55
N ALA A 75 -12.78 4.45 0.87
CA ALA A 75 -11.69 5.03 0.10
C ALA A 75 -10.48 5.32 0.99
N LEU A 76 -9.33 4.75 0.64
CA LEU A 76 -8.07 4.95 1.35
C LEU A 76 -7.15 5.85 0.52
N PHE A 77 -6.63 6.90 1.14
CA PHE A 77 -5.66 7.80 0.55
C PHE A 77 -4.33 7.71 1.29
N ASP A 78 -3.24 7.84 0.54
CA ASP A 78 -1.92 8.02 1.14
C ASP A 78 -1.75 9.43 1.73
N ARG A 79 -0.62 9.65 2.39
CA ARG A 79 -0.29 10.94 3.03
C ARG A 79 -0.18 12.10 2.04
N ASP A 80 0.07 11.81 0.77
CA ASP A 80 0.19 12.83 -0.27
C ASP A 80 -1.18 13.11 -0.94
N GLY A 81 -2.25 12.45 -0.49
CA GLY A 81 -3.60 12.59 -1.01
C GLY A 81 -3.86 11.77 -2.29
N THR A 82 -3.03 10.77 -2.57
CA THR A 82 -3.20 9.86 -3.71
C THR A 82 -4.10 8.70 -3.31
N LEU A 83 -5.10 8.38 -4.15
CA LEU A 83 -5.99 7.24 -3.92
C LEU A 83 -5.18 5.92 -3.94
N MET A 84 -5.27 5.16 -2.86
CA MET A 84 -4.68 3.83 -2.71
C MET A 84 -5.70 2.71 -2.84
N MET A 85 -6.94 2.94 -2.43
CA MET A 85 -8.01 1.94 -2.47
C MET A 85 -9.35 2.64 -2.65
N PHE A 86 -10.25 2.05 -3.41
CA PHE A 86 -11.65 2.42 -3.47
C PHE A 86 -12.48 1.15 -3.64
N GLU A 87 -13.31 0.86 -2.65
CA GLU A 87 -14.21 -0.29 -2.60
C GLU A 87 -15.65 0.22 -2.56
N ALA A 88 -16.54 -0.45 -3.31
CA ALA A 88 -17.97 -0.20 -3.35
C ALA A 88 -18.73 -1.48 -2.96
N ASP A 89 -19.16 -1.56 -1.69
CA ASP A 89 -19.81 -2.75 -1.13
C ASP A 89 -21.18 -2.99 -1.78
N ASP A 90 -21.38 -4.20 -2.29
CA ASP A 90 -22.51 -4.60 -3.13
C ASP A 90 -22.79 -3.61 -4.30
N GLY A 91 -21.78 -2.81 -4.68
CA GLY A 91 -21.88 -1.63 -5.56
C GLY A 91 -20.92 -1.65 -6.74
N VAL A 92 -20.82 -0.53 -7.46
CA VAL A 92 -19.90 -0.38 -8.60
C VAL A 92 -19.06 0.86 -8.40
N VAL A 93 -17.75 0.74 -8.61
CA VAL A 93 -16.83 1.88 -8.62
C VAL A 93 -17.33 2.92 -9.63
N PRO A 94 -17.60 4.17 -9.21
CA PRO A 94 -18.11 5.19 -10.11
C PRO A 94 -17.16 5.48 -11.28
N ALA A 95 -17.71 5.74 -12.47
CA ALA A 95 -16.91 6.05 -13.65
C ALA A 95 -15.95 7.24 -13.43
N THR A 96 -16.34 8.22 -12.62
CA THR A 96 -15.49 9.35 -12.22
C THR A 96 -14.26 8.92 -11.42
N VAL A 97 -14.39 7.89 -10.59
CA VAL A 97 -13.27 7.29 -9.84
C VAL A 97 -12.36 6.52 -10.79
N LEU A 98 -12.93 5.69 -11.66
CA LEU A 98 -12.16 4.96 -12.68
C LEU A 98 -11.39 5.90 -13.60
N ASP A 99 -12.03 6.98 -14.06
CA ASP A 99 -11.41 7.98 -14.94
C ASP A 99 -10.24 8.70 -14.29
N ALA A 100 -10.33 8.97 -12.98
CA ALA A 100 -9.32 9.70 -12.23
C ALA A 100 -8.16 8.80 -11.79
N ALA A 101 -8.45 7.57 -11.38
CA ALA A 101 -7.49 6.71 -10.69
C ALA A 101 -6.91 5.59 -11.58
N VAL A 102 -7.58 5.20 -12.67
CA VAL A 102 -7.10 4.18 -13.59
C VAL A 102 -6.45 4.84 -14.82
N PRO A 103 -5.14 4.64 -15.04
CA PRO A 103 -4.44 5.08 -16.24
C PRO A 103 -5.15 4.67 -17.53
N ALA A 104 -5.09 5.51 -18.55
CA ALA A 104 -5.73 5.24 -19.83
C ALA A 104 -5.17 3.98 -20.49
N GLU A 105 -3.90 3.67 -20.27
CA GLU A 105 -3.22 2.46 -20.76
C GLU A 105 -3.89 1.19 -20.22
N ILE A 106 -4.28 1.20 -18.93
CA ILE A 106 -4.99 0.08 -18.30
C ILE A 106 -6.45 0.03 -18.79
N ARG A 107 -7.14 1.18 -18.85
CA ARG A 107 -8.55 1.23 -19.32
C ARG A 107 -8.73 0.79 -20.78
N ASN A 108 -7.69 0.85 -21.59
CA ASN A 108 -7.70 0.41 -22.98
C ASN A 108 -7.13 -1.02 -23.17
N ALA A 109 -6.73 -1.69 -22.09
CA ALA A 109 -6.23 -3.06 -22.16
C ALA A 109 -7.39 -4.03 -22.40
N GLU A 110 -7.19 -5.04 -23.25
CA GLU A 110 -8.22 -6.05 -23.53
C GLU A 110 -8.68 -6.78 -22.26
N ALA A 111 -7.77 -7.00 -21.30
CA ALA A 111 -8.11 -7.62 -20.04
C ALA A 111 -9.04 -6.76 -19.16
N PHE A 112 -9.05 -5.43 -19.32
CA PHE A 112 -9.96 -4.55 -18.59
C PHE A 112 -11.42 -4.85 -18.92
N ASP A 113 -11.71 -5.20 -20.18
CA ASP A 113 -13.05 -5.55 -20.67
C ASP A 113 -13.55 -6.91 -20.16
N LEU A 114 -12.71 -7.69 -19.45
CA LEU A 114 -13.16 -8.92 -18.78
C LEU A 114 -14.10 -8.62 -17.62
N LEU A 115 -13.93 -7.46 -16.96
CA LEU A 115 -14.80 -7.01 -15.89
C LEU A 115 -16.00 -6.27 -16.48
N THR A 116 -17.20 -6.80 -16.26
CA THR A 116 -18.45 -6.09 -16.59
C THR A 116 -18.90 -5.18 -15.47
N ARG A 117 -18.47 -5.49 -14.24
CA ARG A 117 -18.70 -4.73 -13.02
C ARG A 117 -17.37 -4.63 -12.28
N ILE A 118 -17.00 -3.42 -11.86
CA ILE A 118 -15.79 -3.18 -11.05
C ILE A 118 -16.26 -2.71 -9.68
N GLU A 119 -15.80 -3.36 -8.63
CA GLU A 119 -16.27 -3.18 -7.26
C GLU A 119 -15.17 -2.67 -6.34
N ASP A 120 -13.93 -3.11 -6.58
CA ASP A 120 -12.75 -2.59 -5.90
C ASP A 120 -11.64 -2.21 -6.88
N LEU A 121 -10.94 -1.16 -6.52
CA LEU A 121 -9.75 -0.62 -7.14
C LEU A 121 -8.70 -0.44 -6.05
N HIS A 122 -7.52 -1.04 -6.22
CA HIS A 122 -6.39 -0.76 -5.34
C HIS A 122 -5.11 -0.46 -6.11
N SER A 123 -4.33 0.46 -5.57
CA SER A 123 -3.02 0.85 -6.05
C SER A 123 -1.97 0.51 -4.99
N ARG A 124 -0.99 -0.29 -5.37
CA ARG A 124 0.11 -0.69 -4.49
C ARG A 124 1.43 -0.56 -5.24
N GLY A 125 2.14 0.55 -5.01
CA GLY A 125 3.44 0.79 -5.62
C GLY A 125 3.31 1.01 -7.13
N ASP A 126 3.79 0.06 -7.91
CA ASP A 126 3.76 0.04 -9.37
C ASP A 126 2.72 -0.93 -9.95
N MET A 127 1.80 -1.39 -9.11
CA MET A 127 0.70 -2.28 -9.49
C MET A 127 -0.65 -1.63 -9.22
N LEU A 128 -1.58 -1.84 -10.14
CA LEU A 128 -3.00 -1.52 -9.99
C LEU A 128 -3.82 -2.80 -10.05
N GLY A 129 -4.65 -3.05 -9.05
CA GLY A 129 -5.60 -4.15 -9.05
C GLY A 129 -7.03 -3.66 -9.21
N LEU A 130 -7.83 -4.45 -9.93
CA LEU A 130 -9.27 -4.28 -10.10
C LEU A 130 -9.95 -5.59 -9.70
N LYS A 131 -10.88 -5.54 -8.76
CA LYS A 131 -11.76 -6.66 -8.43
C LYS A 131 -13.18 -6.35 -8.90
N GLY A 132 -13.88 -7.35 -9.41
CA GLY A 132 -15.31 -7.27 -9.67
C GLY A 132 -15.79 -8.51 -10.40
N GLU A 133 -16.86 -8.38 -11.18
CA GLU A 133 -17.52 -9.53 -11.83
C GLU A 133 -17.36 -9.52 -13.34
N ASP A 134 -17.22 -10.71 -13.92
CA ASP A 134 -17.25 -10.94 -15.35
C ASP A 134 -18.69 -10.95 -15.92
N LYS A 135 -18.88 -11.34 -17.18
CA LYS A 135 -20.21 -11.37 -17.83
C LYS A 135 -21.13 -12.48 -17.30
N ASP A 136 -20.58 -13.51 -16.67
CA ASP A 136 -21.30 -14.64 -16.13
C ASP A 136 -21.58 -14.46 -14.61
N GLY A 137 -21.06 -13.37 -14.02
CA GLY A 137 -21.18 -13.05 -12.59
C GLY A 137 -20.11 -13.73 -11.75
N GLU A 138 -19.00 -14.16 -12.35
CA GLU A 138 -17.87 -14.76 -11.65
C GLU A 138 -16.92 -13.66 -11.17
N GLU A 139 -16.45 -13.77 -9.92
CA GLU A 139 -15.48 -12.83 -9.38
C GLU A 139 -14.11 -12.98 -10.04
N LEU A 140 -13.58 -11.85 -10.49
CA LEU A 140 -12.25 -11.71 -11.05
C LEU A 140 -11.48 -10.64 -10.31
N HIS A 141 -10.22 -10.92 -10.02
CA HIS A 141 -9.25 -9.94 -9.58
C HIS A 141 -8.13 -9.83 -10.60
N LEU A 142 -8.12 -8.72 -11.34
CA LEU A 142 -7.11 -8.41 -12.34
C LEU A 142 -6.02 -7.53 -11.73
N MET A 143 -4.75 -7.82 -12.06
CA MET A 143 -3.60 -7.04 -11.63
C MET A 143 -2.83 -6.55 -12.85
N PHE A 144 -2.54 -5.26 -12.89
CA PHE A 144 -1.83 -4.58 -13.97
C PHE A 144 -0.58 -3.90 -13.44
N ASP A 145 0.46 -3.81 -14.27
CA ASP A 145 1.50 -2.81 -14.06
C ASP A 145 1.06 -1.43 -14.57
N LEU A 146 1.81 -0.39 -14.22
CA LEU A 146 1.54 1.00 -14.65
C LEU A 146 1.64 1.23 -16.16
N THR A 147 2.07 0.24 -16.95
CA THR A 147 2.13 0.33 -18.43
C THR A 147 0.88 -0.23 -19.10
N GLY A 148 -0.07 -0.78 -18.34
CA GLY A 148 -1.26 -1.44 -18.88
C GLY A 148 -1.08 -2.94 -19.14
N LYS A 149 0.06 -3.52 -18.79
CA LYS A 149 0.27 -4.96 -18.97
C LYS A 149 -0.40 -5.71 -17.83
N LEU A 150 -1.19 -6.73 -18.16
CA LEU A 150 -1.71 -7.68 -17.18
C LEU A 150 -0.53 -8.47 -16.56
N THR A 151 -0.41 -8.40 -15.25
CA THR A 151 0.60 -9.08 -14.43
C THR A 151 -0.02 -10.14 -13.53
N GLY A 152 -1.34 -10.17 -13.37
CA GLY A 152 -1.98 -11.27 -12.67
C GLY A 152 -3.48 -11.31 -12.84
N ILE A 153 -4.04 -12.46 -12.52
CA ILE A 153 -5.48 -12.72 -12.47
C ILE A 153 -5.73 -13.74 -11.36
N ALA A 154 -6.81 -13.54 -10.61
CA ALA A 154 -7.35 -14.52 -9.68
C ALA A 154 -8.87 -14.64 -9.84
N THR A 155 -9.39 -15.83 -9.55
CA THR A 155 -10.81 -16.21 -9.49
C THR A 155 -11.06 -16.88 -8.14
N ASP A 156 -12.28 -16.79 -7.62
CA ASP A 156 -12.58 -17.35 -6.29
C ASP A 156 -12.89 -18.86 -6.33
N ASP A 157 -13.78 -19.29 -7.23
CA ASP A 157 -14.29 -20.67 -7.30
C ASP A 157 -14.21 -21.28 -8.71
N THR A 158 -13.57 -20.59 -9.66
CA THR A 158 -13.53 -21.00 -11.07
C THR A 158 -12.11 -21.06 -11.61
N ALA A 159 -11.96 -21.68 -12.78
CA ALA A 159 -10.66 -21.77 -13.43
C ALA A 159 -10.41 -20.51 -14.25
N VAL A 160 -9.21 -19.94 -14.11
CA VAL A 160 -8.74 -18.86 -14.98
C VAL A 160 -8.84 -19.30 -16.45
N PRO A 161 -9.36 -18.44 -17.35
CA PRO A 161 -9.43 -18.74 -18.77
C PRO A 161 -8.07 -19.11 -19.37
N GLN A 162 -8.04 -20.18 -20.16
CA GLN A 162 -6.79 -20.78 -20.66
C GLN A 162 -5.96 -19.86 -21.58
N ASP A 163 -6.62 -18.94 -22.27
CA ASP A 163 -6.00 -17.88 -23.06
C ASP A 163 -5.26 -16.87 -22.18
N ILE A 164 -5.81 -16.52 -21.02
CA ILE A 164 -5.13 -15.67 -20.03
C ILE A 164 -3.97 -16.42 -19.38
N VAL A 165 -4.17 -17.69 -19.01
CA VAL A 165 -3.09 -18.57 -18.52
C VAL A 165 -1.94 -18.62 -19.54
N ALA A 166 -2.24 -18.79 -20.83
CA ALA A 166 -1.23 -18.84 -21.89
C ALA A 166 -0.50 -17.50 -22.11
N THR A 167 -1.16 -16.39 -21.77
CA THR A 167 -0.62 -15.03 -21.87
C THR A 167 0.32 -14.71 -20.72
N LEU A 168 -0.05 -15.11 -19.49
CA LEU A 168 0.72 -14.83 -18.28
C LEU A 168 1.81 -15.85 -18.00
N LEU A 169 1.62 -17.12 -18.38
CA LEU A 169 2.59 -18.18 -18.14
C LEU A 169 3.51 -18.41 -19.34
N PRO A 170 4.84 -18.28 -19.16
CA PRO A 170 5.83 -18.75 -20.13
C PRO A 170 5.59 -20.21 -20.53
N GLN A 171 5.88 -20.56 -21.78
CA GLN A 171 5.74 -21.95 -22.25
C GLN A 171 6.54 -22.93 -21.40
N THR A 172 7.73 -22.53 -20.95
CA THR A 172 8.60 -23.34 -20.07
C THR A 172 7.93 -23.73 -18.76
N VAL A 173 7.13 -22.83 -18.17
CA VAL A 173 6.36 -23.10 -16.95
C VAL A 173 5.16 -24.00 -17.24
N ARG A 174 4.45 -23.74 -18.34
CA ARG A 174 3.26 -24.51 -18.74
C ARG A 174 3.59 -25.97 -19.06
N ASP A 175 4.76 -26.22 -19.62
CA ASP A 175 5.22 -27.57 -19.97
C ASP A 175 5.86 -28.31 -18.78
N SER A 176 5.89 -27.70 -17.58
CA SER A 176 6.51 -28.31 -16.40
C SER A 176 5.64 -29.42 -15.78
N ASP A 177 6.29 -30.46 -15.25
CA ASP A 177 5.61 -31.53 -14.50
C ASP A 177 4.85 -31.01 -13.25
N ILE A 178 5.22 -29.83 -12.75
CA ILE A 178 4.54 -29.19 -11.62
C ILE A 178 3.24 -28.54 -12.08
N ALA A 179 3.23 -27.83 -13.21
CA ALA A 179 2.02 -27.25 -13.76
C ALA A 179 0.96 -28.33 -14.08
N ALA A 180 1.39 -29.52 -14.49
CA ALA A 180 0.51 -30.67 -14.72
C ALA A 180 -0.17 -31.24 -13.46
N GLN A 181 0.24 -30.82 -12.25
CA GLN A 181 -0.40 -31.25 -11.00
C GLN A 181 -1.65 -30.44 -10.67
N PHE A 182 -1.81 -29.26 -11.26
CA PHE A 182 -2.99 -28.43 -11.09
C PHE A 182 -4.13 -29.01 -11.94
N ALA A 183 -5.22 -29.41 -11.29
CA ALA A 183 -6.46 -29.74 -11.96
C ALA A 183 -7.25 -28.48 -12.31
N VAL A 184 -7.19 -27.49 -11.42
CA VAL A 184 -7.77 -26.15 -11.59
C VAL A 184 -6.67 -25.14 -11.29
N ILE A 185 -6.57 -24.10 -12.13
CA ILE A 185 -5.73 -22.93 -11.87
C ILE A 185 -6.69 -21.78 -11.65
N ASP A 186 -6.74 -21.26 -10.43
CA ASP A 186 -7.59 -20.13 -10.03
C ASP A 186 -6.77 -18.83 -9.87
N HIS A 187 -5.44 -18.92 -9.83
CA HIS A 187 -4.58 -17.77 -9.61
C HIS A 187 -3.33 -17.86 -10.48
N VAL A 188 -3.05 -16.81 -11.24
CA VAL A 188 -1.79 -16.64 -11.95
C VAL A 188 -1.25 -15.24 -11.69
N MET A 189 0.02 -15.15 -11.30
CA MET A 189 0.75 -13.88 -11.19
C MET A 189 2.09 -14.00 -11.91
N SER A 190 2.45 -13.01 -12.70
CA SER A 190 3.73 -12.86 -13.38
C SER A 190 4.25 -11.46 -13.15
N ASP A 191 5.36 -11.36 -12.42
CA ASP A 191 6.12 -10.13 -12.27
C ASP A 191 7.30 -10.11 -13.26
N SER A 192 8.35 -9.32 -13.01
CA SER A 192 9.52 -9.22 -13.89
C SER A 192 10.49 -10.39 -13.78
N ASP A 193 10.51 -11.12 -12.66
CA ASP A 193 11.51 -12.15 -12.36
C ASP A 193 10.92 -13.52 -12.05
N ARG A 194 9.61 -13.60 -11.79
CA ARG A 194 8.93 -14.80 -11.31
C ARG A 194 7.52 -14.94 -11.86
N VAL A 195 7.07 -16.18 -11.77
CA VAL A 195 5.72 -16.59 -12.09
C VAL A 195 5.18 -17.43 -10.94
N MET A 196 3.96 -17.13 -10.48
CA MET A 196 3.24 -17.86 -9.46
C MET A 196 1.95 -18.44 -10.04
N ILE A 197 1.67 -19.68 -9.66
CA ILE A 197 0.43 -20.39 -9.96
C ILE A 197 -0.18 -20.83 -8.64
N GLY A 198 -1.45 -20.51 -8.44
CA GLY A 198 -2.31 -21.04 -7.40
C GLY A 198 -3.47 -21.81 -8.04
N GLY A 199 -4.00 -22.77 -7.29
CA GLY A 199 -5.08 -23.61 -7.75
C GLY A 199 -5.25 -24.84 -6.89
N GLU A 200 -5.95 -25.83 -7.42
CA GLU A 200 -6.24 -27.08 -6.75
C GLU A 200 -5.73 -28.27 -7.58
N ASP A 201 -5.39 -29.35 -6.90
CA ASP A 201 -5.13 -30.63 -7.55
C ASP A 201 -6.40 -31.45 -7.80
N ALA A 202 -6.25 -32.68 -8.31
CA ALA A 202 -7.38 -33.54 -8.64
C ALA A 202 -8.19 -34.02 -7.42
N ASP A 203 -7.62 -33.94 -6.22
CA ASP A 203 -8.26 -34.30 -4.97
C ASP A 203 -8.88 -33.07 -4.26
N GLY A 204 -8.74 -31.87 -4.85
CA GLY A 204 -9.19 -30.60 -4.27
C GLY A 204 -8.24 -30.06 -3.20
N GLU A 205 -6.97 -30.49 -3.18
CA GLU A 205 -5.97 -29.91 -2.29
C GLU A 205 -5.35 -28.67 -2.93
N ASP A 206 -5.26 -27.58 -2.15
CA ASP A 206 -4.61 -26.35 -2.59
C ASP A 206 -3.16 -26.60 -2.99
N LEU A 207 -2.80 -26.08 -4.15
CA LEU A 207 -1.45 -26.06 -4.69
C LEU A 207 -0.97 -24.62 -4.86
N ARG A 208 0.30 -24.40 -4.56
CA ARG A 208 0.98 -23.17 -4.96
C ARG A 208 2.36 -23.47 -5.49
N ALA A 209 2.66 -22.96 -6.67
CA ALA A 209 3.96 -23.09 -7.30
C ALA A 209 4.52 -21.70 -7.66
N GLN A 210 5.82 -21.53 -7.50
CA GLN A 210 6.56 -20.36 -7.97
C GLN A 210 7.72 -20.83 -8.83
N PHE A 211 7.91 -20.16 -9.96
CA PHE A 211 8.95 -20.43 -10.94
C PHE A 211 9.74 -19.14 -11.23
N ASP A 212 10.99 -19.30 -11.68
CA ASP A 212 11.67 -18.23 -12.41
C ASP A 212 11.17 -18.17 -13.87
N MET A 213 11.65 -17.17 -14.61
CA MET A 213 11.27 -16.97 -16.03
C MET A 213 11.74 -18.08 -16.97
N ASP A 214 12.75 -18.86 -16.58
CA ASP A 214 13.25 -20.00 -17.35
C ASP A 214 12.42 -21.27 -17.10
N GLY A 215 11.46 -21.22 -16.16
CA GLY A 215 10.61 -22.34 -15.78
C GLY A 215 11.22 -23.24 -14.69
N ASN A 216 12.31 -22.81 -14.03
CA ASN A 216 12.84 -23.54 -12.89
C ASN A 216 11.96 -23.30 -11.66
N LEU A 217 11.63 -24.38 -10.96
CA LEU A 217 10.84 -24.31 -9.75
C LEU A 217 11.62 -23.65 -8.60
N LEU A 218 11.06 -22.58 -8.04
CA LEU A 218 11.59 -21.86 -6.88
C LEU A 218 10.91 -22.33 -5.57
N ARG A 219 9.59 -22.52 -5.60
CA ARG A 219 8.80 -22.97 -4.45
C ARG A 219 7.62 -23.82 -4.92
N PHE A 220 7.29 -24.85 -4.16
CA PHE A 220 6.07 -25.63 -4.32
C PHE A 220 5.52 -26.01 -2.96
N GLY A 221 4.22 -25.81 -2.74
CA GLY A 221 3.52 -26.10 -1.50
C GLY A 221 2.19 -26.80 -1.78
N ARG A 222 1.77 -27.63 -0.83
CA ARG A 222 0.48 -28.35 -0.81
C ARG A 222 -0.26 -28.04 0.48
N GLY A 223 -1.55 -27.72 0.37
CA GLY A 223 -2.44 -27.40 1.49
C GLY A 223 -2.21 -26.03 2.12
N ASP A 224 -3.02 -25.77 3.15
CA ASP A 224 -3.13 -24.50 3.87
C ASP A 224 -1.89 -24.06 4.68
N ASP A 225 -0.94 -24.98 4.89
CA ASP A 225 0.06 -24.84 5.96
C ASP A 225 1.34 -24.10 5.56
N ASP A 226 1.44 -23.61 4.33
CA ASP A 226 2.60 -22.87 3.83
C ASP A 226 2.44 -21.34 3.97
N ARG A 227 2.06 -20.91 5.19
CA ARG A 227 1.86 -19.51 5.64
C ARG A 227 2.89 -18.54 5.06
N GLY A 228 2.50 -17.93 3.95
CA GLY A 228 3.16 -16.83 3.26
C GLY A 228 2.08 -16.13 2.46
N ASP A 229 1.54 -15.10 3.10
CA ASP A 229 0.39 -14.28 2.76
C ASP A 229 -1.00 -14.88 2.95
N HIS A 230 -1.77 -14.10 3.71
CA HIS A 230 -3.15 -14.28 4.07
C HIS A 230 -3.97 -14.62 2.83
N ARG A 231 -4.80 -15.66 2.98
CA ARG A 231 -6.00 -15.86 2.17
C ARG A 231 -6.63 -14.50 1.89
N MET A 232 -6.50 -14.02 0.65
CA MET A 232 -7.50 -13.14 0.08
C MET A 232 -8.71 -14.03 -0.20
N HIS A 233 -9.43 -14.38 0.86
CA HIS A 233 -10.82 -14.74 0.70
C HIS A 233 -11.58 -13.47 1.05
N GLY A 234 -12.15 -12.86 0.01
CA GLY A 234 -13.39 -12.15 0.19
C GLY A 234 -14.40 -13.06 0.88
N ASP A 235 -15.25 -12.44 1.70
CA ASP A 235 -16.61 -12.91 1.91
C ASP A 235 -16.81 -14.18 2.73
N ARG A 236 -16.55 -14.01 4.04
CA ARG A 236 -17.45 -14.59 5.04
C ARG A 236 -17.83 -13.59 6.12
N MET A 237 -18.81 -12.77 5.78
CA MET A 237 -19.71 -12.05 6.70
C MET A 237 -20.03 -12.90 7.94
N GLY A 238 -19.75 -12.32 9.11
CA GLY A 238 -19.95 -12.94 10.42
C GLY A 238 -20.32 -11.95 11.52
N ARG A 239 -21.22 -11.00 11.23
CA ARG A 239 -22.26 -10.46 12.12
C ARG A 239 -21.92 -10.34 13.63
N GLY A 240 -21.64 -9.11 14.08
CA GLY A 240 -21.74 -8.68 15.48
C GLY A 240 -21.13 -7.28 15.62
N GLY A 241 -21.87 -6.18 15.77
CA GLY A 241 -23.04 -6.04 16.64
C GLY A 241 -22.61 -5.93 18.11
N HIS A 242 -22.32 -4.69 18.55
CA HIS A 242 -22.12 -4.23 19.93
C HIS A 242 -20.73 -4.52 20.57
N GLY A 243 -20.09 -3.59 21.29
CA GLY A 243 -20.59 -2.33 21.81
C GLY A 243 -19.50 -1.48 22.46
N GLY A 244 -19.83 -0.20 22.62
CA GLY A 244 -19.02 0.81 23.30
C GLY A 244 -18.82 0.53 24.80
N PRO A 245 -17.92 1.31 25.44
CA PRO A 245 -17.43 1.05 26.79
C PRO A 245 -18.46 1.50 27.83
N GLY A 246 -19.06 0.55 28.53
CA GLY A 246 -20.08 0.80 29.55
C GLY A 246 -19.86 -0.01 30.81
N GLU A 247 -19.67 0.72 31.90
CA GLU A 247 -19.57 0.32 33.30
C GLU A 247 -20.65 -0.70 33.74
N HIS A 248 -20.31 -1.60 34.68
CA HIS A 248 -21.09 -2.16 35.81
C HIS A 248 -20.28 -3.39 36.31
N GLY A 249 -19.97 -3.63 37.58
CA GLY A 249 -20.60 -3.20 38.81
C GLY A 249 -21.01 -4.42 39.65
N GLY A 250 -20.03 -5.12 40.26
CA GLY A 250 -20.21 -5.86 41.52
C GLY A 250 -20.95 -7.23 41.53
N PRO A 251 -20.87 -7.96 42.66
CA PRO A 251 -20.77 -9.43 42.70
C PRO A 251 -21.97 -10.15 43.36
N GLU A 252 -21.83 -11.47 43.59
CA GLU A 252 -22.71 -12.44 44.32
C GLU A 252 -23.63 -13.28 43.40
N LYS A 253 -23.91 -14.59 43.56
CA LYS A 253 -23.75 -15.56 44.66
C LYS A 253 -24.24 -16.97 44.17
N HIS A 254 -23.87 -18.02 44.91
CA HIS A 254 -24.43 -19.41 44.94
C HIS A 254 -24.15 -20.32 43.72
N GLY A 255 -23.81 -21.61 43.86
CA GLY A 255 -23.67 -22.47 45.04
C GLY A 255 -23.50 -23.94 44.61
N GLU A 256 -22.63 -24.65 45.34
CA GLU A 256 -22.73 -26.06 45.76
C GLU A 256 -22.57 -27.25 44.78
N LYS A 257 -21.49 -27.99 45.10
CA LYS A 257 -21.39 -29.46 45.31
C LYS A 257 -21.32 -30.36 44.07
N HIS A 258 -20.15 -30.98 43.88
CA HIS A 258 -19.99 -32.43 44.01
C HIS A 258 -18.53 -32.77 44.37
N GLY A 259 -18.34 -33.45 45.51
CA GLY A 259 -17.06 -34.03 45.93
C GLY A 259 -16.97 -35.50 45.52
N GLY A 260 -15.74 -36.00 45.35
CA GLY A 260 -15.50 -37.43 45.09
C GLY A 260 -14.05 -37.77 44.74
N LYS A 261 -13.20 -37.77 45.77
CA LYS A 261 -11.85 -38.36 45.93
C LYS A 261 -11.40 -39.40 44.88
N HIS A 262 -10.17 -39.25 44.37
CA HIS A 262 -9.18 -40.33 44.35
C HIS A 262 -7.77 -39.79 44.60
N GLU A 263 -7.17 -40.28 45.69
CA GLU A 263 -5.77 -40.11 46.07
C GLU A 263 -4.87 -40.95 45.17
N GLY A 264 -3.71 -40.39 44.80
CA GLY A 264 -2.69 -41.12 44.06
C GLY A 264 -1.37 -40.35 43.88
N LYS A 265 -0.57 -40.34 44.95
CA LYS A 265 0.91 -40.34 44.99
C LYS A 265 1.72 -39.16 44.40
N HIS A 266 2.55 -38.60 45.31
CA HIS A 266 3.96 -38.15 45.17
C HIS A 266 4.34 -37.30 43.93
N GLY A 267 4.99 -36.16 44.02
CA GLY A 267 5.71 -35.51 45.12
C GLY A 267 6.40 -34.27 44.55
N ASP A 268 6.80 -33.37 45.44
CA ASP A 268 7.88 -32.39 45.33
C ASP A 268 8.26 -31.87 43.94
N HIS A 269 7.79 -30.66 43.59
CA HIS A 269 8.69 -29.57 43.19
C HIS A 269 8.03 -28.22 43.50
N ALA A 270 8.72 -27.47 44.34
CA ALA A 270 8.43 -26.09 44.69
C ALA A 270 8.30 -25.21 43.44
N ARG A 271 7.18 -24.49 43.31
CA ARG A 271 7.09 -23.29 42.47
C ARG A 271 7.93 -22.20 43.14
N GLY A 272 9.18 -22.10 42.73
CA GLY A 272 9.95 -20.86 42.84
C GLY A 272 9.34 -19.76 41.95
N PRO A 273 9.63 -18.49 42.24
CA PRO A 273 9.10 -17.34 41.50
C PRO A 273 9.60 -17.41 40.07
N ARG A 274 8.67 -17.44 39.10
CA ARG A 274 9.03 -17.32 37.68
C ARG A 274 9.46 -15.88 37.44
N HIS A 275 10.78 -15.73 37.38
CA HIS A 275 11.46 -14.60 36.80
C HIS A 275 10.93 -14.33 35.39
N ASP A 276 10.61 -13.06 35.18
CA ASP A 276 10.54 -12.40 33.89
C ASP A 276 11.91 -12.50 33.21
N ASP A 277 12.02 -13.40 32.23
CA ASP A 277 13.16 -13.45 31.31
C ASP A 277 12.71 -14.08 29.98
N ARG A 278 12.07 -13.27 29.15
CA ARG A 278 12.27 -13.29 27.69
C ARG A 278 12.37 -11.87 27.19
N GLY A 279 13.51 -11.26 27.48
CA GLY A 279 14.04 -10.19 26.64
C GLY A 279 14.23 -10.72 25.23
N MET A 280 13.25 -10.44 24.35
CA MET A 280 13.51 -10.34 22.93
C MET A 280 14.18 -8.99 22.73
N MET A 281 15.50 -9.02 22.52
CA MET A 281 16.25 -7.88 22.01
C MET A 281 15.63 -7.46 20.68
N LYS A 282 14.79 -6.43 20.73
CA LYS A 282 14.56 -5.58 19.58
C LYS A 282 15.89 -4.86 19.37
N GLY A 283 16.67 -5.29 18.39
CA GLY A 283 17.76 -4.47 17.89
C GLY A 283 17.14 -3.18 17.39
N ASP A 284 17.16 -2.14 18.23
CA ASP A 284 17.10 -0.77 17.76
C ASP A 284 18.38 -0.56 16.96
N GLU A 285 18.40 -1.02 15.70
CA GLU A 285 19.36 -0.54 14.72
C GLU A 285 19.09 0.97 14.59
N ALA A 286 20.08 1.76 15.00
CA ALA A 286 20.01 3.20 14.91
C ALA A 286 19.65 3.59 13.47
N PRO A 287 18.76 4.58 13.25
CA PRO A 287 18.45 5.03 11.91
C PRO A 287 19.75 5.48 11.23
N MET A 288 20.02 4.93 10.04
CA MET A 288 21.16 5.32 9.19
C MET A 288 21.23 6.85 9.07
N ASP A 289 22.40 7.40 9.40
CA ASP A 289 22.66 8.83 9.30
C ASP A 289 22.92 9.22 7.84
N MET A 290 21.87 9.68 7.17
CA MET A 290 21.92 10.02 5.74
C MET A 290 22.86 11.19 5.43
N ASP A 291 23.11 12.08 6.39
CA ASP A 291 24.04 13.19 6.22
C ASP A 291 25.49 12.70 6.23
N ALA A 292 25.80 11.74 7.12
CA ALA A 292 27.09 11.07 7.14
C ALA A 292 27.36 10.25 5.86
N VAL A 293 26.33 9.53 5.38
CA VAL A 293 26.41 8.76 4.11
C VAL A 293 26.64 9.67 2.90
N THR A 294 25.90 10.77 2.81
CA THR A 294 26.05 11.76 1.73
C THR A 294 27.46 12.34 1.70
N THR A 295 28.02 12.65 2.89
CA THR A 295 29.39 13.15 3.03
C THR A 295 30.40 12.10 2.54
N SER A 296 30.27 10.85 2.99
CA SER A 296 31.16 9.74 2.61
C SER A 296 31.14 9.47 1.09
N LEU A 297 29.96 9.45 0.46
CA LEU A 297 29.83 9.25 -0.99
C LEU A 297 30.44 10.41 -1.79
N THR A 298 30.27 11.65 -1.31
CA THR A 298 30.89 12.82 -1.95
C THR A 298 32.41 12.79 -1.83
N GLU A 299 32.96 12.39 -0.68
CA GLU A 299 34.41 12.21 -0.49
C GLU A 299 34.98 11.09 -1.36
N ALA A 300 34.19 10.04 -1.62
CA ALA A 300 34.55 8.95 -2.53
C ALA A 300 34.45 9.35 -4.03
N GLY A 301 34.01 10.58 -4.34
CA GLY A 301 33.96 11.12 -5.69
C GLY A 301 32.67 10.86 -6.46
N TYR A 302 31.61 10.40 -5.78
CA TYR A 302 30.29 10.30 -6.38
C TYR A 302 29.61 11.67 -6.44
N THR A 303 28.99 11.98 -7.57
CA THR A 303 28.23 13.22 -7.79
C THR A 303 26.77 12.90 -8.13
N ASP A 304 25.91 13.93 -8.23
CA ASP A 304 24.49 13.79 -8.61
C ASP A 304 23.70 12.76 -7.80
N LEU A 305 23.92 12.74 -6.47
CA LEU A 305 23.21 11.84 -5.56
C LEU A 305 21.70 12.10 -5.61
N GLY A 306 20.95 11.08 -6.04
CA GLY A 306 19.50 11.08 -6.11
C GLY A 306 18.83 10.84 -4.76
N LYS A 307 17.51 10.61 -4.77
CA LYS A 307 16.74 10.30 -3.56
C LYS A 307 17.13 8.92 -3.03
N PHE A 308 17.52 8.83 -1.75
CA PHE A 308 17.74 7.57 -1.06
C PHE A 308 16.42 6.79 -0.94
N ARG A 309 16.42 5.54 -1.41
CA ARG A 309 15.32 4.59 -1.29
C ARG A 309 15.70 3.52 -0.27
N ARG A 310 14.99 3.42 0.85
CA ARG A 310 15.23 2.34 1.81
C ARG A 310 14.98 0.98 1.16
N LYS A 311 15.93 0.06 1.31
CA LYS A 311 15.84 -1.31 0.81
C LYS A 311 16.24 -2.26 1.93
N GLY A 312 15.26 -2.71 2.70
CA GLY A 312 15.48 -3.49 3.90
C GLY A 312 16.25 -2.69 4.96
N PRO A 313 17.26 -3.26 5.63
CA PRO A 313 18.07 -2.53 6.60
C PRO A 313 19.07 -1.56 5.94
N GLY A 314 19.25 -1.64 4.62
CA GLY A 314 20.11 -0.75 3.83
C GLY A 314 19.35 0.32 3.03
N ALA A 315 20.06 0.99 2.12
CA ALA A 315 19.50 2.00 1.23
C ALA A 315 20.02 1.85 -0.20
N ALA A 316 19.28 2.36 -1.19
CA ALA A 316 19.71 2.44 -2.58
C ALA A 316 19.63 3.87 -3.07
N VAL A 317 20.65 4.34 -3.79
CA VAL A 317 20.72 5.71 -4.32
C VAL A 317 21.31 5.69 -5.73
N SER A 318 20.74 6.50 -6.62
CA SER A 318 21.34 6.76 -7.93
C SER A 318 22.40 7.84 -7.79
N ALA A 319 23.53 7.67 -8.46
CA ALA A 319 24.66 8.59 -8.40
C ALA A 319 25.42 8.56 -9.73
N THR A 320 26.27 9.54 -9.97
CA THR A 320 27.30 9.51 -11.00
C THR A 320 28.63 9.10 -10.35
N ASN A 321 29.29 8.08 -10.87
CA ASN A 321 30.59 7.62 -10.35
C ASN A 321 31.74 8.58 -10.77
N PRO A 322 32.96 8.44 -10.19
CA PRO A 322 34.10 9.29 -10.56
C PRO A 322 34.51 9.22 -12.04
N ASP A 323 34.12 8.16 -12.75
CA ASP A 323 34.37 7.95 -14.17
C ASP A 323 33.30 8.62 -15.06
N GLY A 324 32.26 9.23 -14.45
CA GLY A 324 31.21 9.99 -15.13
C GLY A 324 30.02 9.14 -15.60
N GLU A 325 29.89 7.91 -15.12
CA GLU A 325 28.80 7.00 -15.48
C GLU A 325 27.67 7.06 -14.44
N GLU A 326 26.42 6.97 -14.90
CA GLU A 326 25.28 6.85 -13.98
C GLU A 326 25.22 5.43 -13.41
N VAL A 327 25.22 5.33 -12.09
CA VAL A 327 25.23 4.08 -11.35
C VAL A 327 24.16 4.05 -10.26
N MET A 328 23.73 2.85 -9.91
CA MET A 328 22.91 2.60 -8.73
C MET A 328 23.78 1.99 -7.64
N LEU A 329 23.87 2.67 -6.50
CA LEU A 329 24.58 2.22 -5.32
C LEU A 329 23.61 1.54 -4.35
N GLN A 330 23.95 0.35 -3.89
CA GLN A 330 23.32 -0.30 -2.75
C GLN A 330 24.22 -0.14 -1.52
N LEU A 331 23.64 0.34 -0.44
CA LEU A 331 24.30 0.70 0.81
C LEU A 331 23.92 -0.29 1.91
N SER A 332 24.89 -0.65 2.75
CA SER A 332 24.66 -1.42 3.97
C SER A 332 23.91 -0.59 5.02
N PRO A 333 23.41 -1.20 6.11
CA PRO A 333 22.79 -0.48 7.22
C PRO A 333 23.69 0.58 7.87
N GLU A 334 25.00 0.39 7.78
CA GLU A 334 26.04 1.32 8.25
C GLU A 334 26.39 2.41 7.23
N GLY A 335 25.82 2.35 6.02
CA GLY A 335 26.04 3.34 4.97
C GLY A 335 27.21 3.05 4.03
N GLU A 336 27.75 1.83 4.03
CA GLU A 336 28.86 1.42 3.15
C GLU A 336 28.35 0.93 1.79
N VAL A 337 29.06 1.25 0.69
CA VAL A 337 28.70 0.78 -0.65
C VAL A 337 28.95 -0.72 -0.76
N MET A 338 27.87 -1.49 -0.83
CA MET A 338 27.89 -2.95 -0.99
C MET A 338 27.94 -3.38 -2.45
N ARG A 339 27.27 -2.63 -3.33
CA ARG A 339 27.17 -2.96 -4.75
C ARG A 339 26.95 -1.71 -5.58
N GLU A 340 27.76 -1.56 -6.62
CA GLU A 340 27.58 -0.57 -7.70
C GLU A 340 27.05 -1.31 -8.93
N THR A 341 26.03 -0.75 -9.59
CA THR A 341 25.47 -1.31 -10.83
C THR A 341 25.30 -0.18 -11.83
N ALA A 342 26.03 -0.23 -12.94
CA ALA A 342 25.89 0.74 -14.02
C ALA A 342 24.46 0.73 -14.60
N ARG A 343 23.94 1.91 -14.90
CA ARG A 343 22.67 2.10 -15.60
C ARG A 343 22.86 2.28 -17.10
#